data_AF-A0A0G1QIZ5-F1
#
_entry.id   AF-A0A0G1QIZ5-F1
#
_cell.length_a   1.000
_cell.length_b   1.000
_cell.length_c   1.000
_cell.angle_alpha   90.00
_cell.angle_beta   90.00
_cell.angle_gamma   90.00
#
_symmetry.space_group_name_H-M   'P 1'
#
loop_
_entity.id
_entity.type
_entity.pdbx_description
1 polymer ?
#
loop_
_entity_poly.entity_id
_entity_poly.type
_entity_poly.pdbx_seq_one_letter_code
_entity_poly.pdbx_strand_id
1 'polypeptide(L)'
;MDLFEIDKATALKLGGRDFDLVSQGADGPEVSLETILPLETIPDRLSLDDYENLPGKFYFDPSVGRRFSYMKPELMMYQKLKVAPPRQHPRARIMETYKRSNKPEFFDTVCKSCNKAIRVAKNPAYPDRKIFCRACYNTFIEKNN
;
A
#
# COMPACT_ATOMS: atom_id res chain seq x y z
N MET A 1 -9.94 -5.21 4.90
CA MET A 1 -9.87 -5.59 3.47
C MET A 1 -8.70 -6.54 3.31
N ASP A 2 -8.98 -7.83 3.22
CA ASP A 2 -8.02 -8.92 3.43
C ASP A 2 -7.21 -9.25 2.17
N LEU A 3 -5.92 -9.56 2.36
CA LEU A 3 -4.94 -9.80 1.29
C LEU A 3 -5.26 -11.04 0.45
N PHE A 4 -6.04 -11.94 1.04
CA PHE A 4 -6.32 -13.29 0.57
C PHE A 4 -7.78 -13.50 0.16
N GLU A 5 -8.64 -12.48 0.25
CA GLU A 5 -10.10 -12.62 -0.01
C GLU A 5 -10.75 -13.76 0.80
N ILE A 6 -10.16 -14.11 1.94
CA ILE A 6 -10.70 -15.12 2.87
C ILE A 6 -11.54 -14.38 3.89
N ASP A 7 -12.79 -14.80 4.08
CA ASP A 7 -13.63 -14.25 5.13
C ASP A 7 -13.10 -14.64 6.53
N LYS A 8 -13.44 -13.84 7.53
CA LYS A 8 -12.98 -14.03 8.91
C LYS A 8 -13.33 -15.43 9.46
N ALA A 9 -14.50 -15.97 9.14
CA ALA A 9 -14.90 -17.27 9.64
C ALA A 9 -14.06 -18.39 9.03
N THR A 10 -13.75 -18.31 7.74
CA THR A 10 -12.83 -19.24 7.08
C THR A 10 -11.40 -19.09 7.60
N ALA A 11 -10.92 -17.87 7.84
CA ALA A 11 -9.60 -17.64 8.42
C ALA A 11 -9.46 -18.29 9.80
N LEU A 12 -10.49 -18.16 10.66
CA LEU A 12 -10.52 -18.80 11.98
C LEU A 12 -10.50 -20.34 11.87
N LYS A 13 -11.25 -20.93 10.93
CA LYS A 13 -11.24 -22.38 10.67
C LYS A 13 -9.87 -22.89 10.22
N LEU A 14 -9.11 -22.08 9.49
CA LEU A 14 -7.75 -22.38 9.06
C LEU A 14 -6.69 -22.15 10.16
N GLY A 15 -7.11 -21.86 11.40
CA GLY A 15 -6.22 -21.61 12.52
C GLY A 15 -5.72 -20.16 12.62
N GLY A 16 -6.29 -19.25 11.83
CA GLY A 16 -6.08 -17.81 11.97
C GLY A 16 -6.55 -17.32 13.34
N ARG A 17 -5.90 -16.28 13.86
CA ARG A 17 -6.27 -15.65 15.13
C ARG A 17 -6.81 -14.25 14.87
N ASP A 18 -7.89 -13.92 15.56
CA ASP A 18 -8.45 -12.58 15.57
C ASP A 18 -7.96 -11.83 16.80
N PHE A 19 -7.28 -10.71 16.57
CA PHE A 19 -6.76 -9.85 17.61
C PHE A 19 -7.44 -8.49 17.49
N ASP A 20 -7.88 -7.94 18.61
CA ASP A 20 -8.35 -6.57 18.64
C ASP A 20 -7.19 -5.62 18.29
N LEU A 21 -7.48 -4.56 17.52
CA LEU A 21 -6.46 -3.71 16.89
C LEU A 21 -5.64 -2.93 17.92
N VAL A 22 -6.25 -2.62 19.07
CA VAL A 22 -5.66 -1.88 20.20
C VAL A 22 -5.12 -2.84 21.28
N SER A 23 -5.48 -4.12 21.21
CA SER A 23 -5.02 -5.10 22.19
C SER A 23 -3.50 -5.27 22.20
N GLN A 24 -2.97 -5.58 23.38
CA GLN A 24 -1.54 -5.85 23.61
C GLN A 24 -0.59 -4.67 23.31
N GLY A 25 -1.09 -3.43 23.33
CA GLY A 25 -0.27 -2.23 23.14
C GLY A 25 0.29 -2.08 21.72
N ALA A 26 -0.33 -2.74 20.74
CA ALA A 26 0.10 -2.74 19.34
C ALA A 26 -0.01 -1.36 18.67
N ASP A 27 -0.80 -0.45 19.24
CA ASP A 27 -0.96 0.93 18.81
C ASP A 27 -0.05 1.91 19.57
N GLY A 28 0.70 1.43 20.58
CA GLY A 28 1.58 2.25 21.42
C GLY A 28 0.93 2.68 22.74
N PRO A 29 1.53 3.62 23.49
CA PRO A 29 0.97 4.11 24.75
C PRO A 29 -0.38 4.78 24.51
N GLU A 30 -1.34 4.68 25.43
CA GLU A 30 -2.61 5.41 25.30
C GLU A 30 -2.35 6.91 25.11
N VAL A 31 -2.97 7.49 24.09
CA VAL A 31 -2.81 8.90 23.72
C VAL A 31 -4.19 9.55 23.71
N SER A 32 -4.31 10.71 24.34
CA SER A 32 -5.54 11.52 24.33
C SER A 32 -5.94 11.89 22.90
N LEU A 33 -7.24 11.88 22.62
CA LEU A 33 -7.80 12.24 21.30
C LEU A 33 -7.37 13.64 20.84
N GLU A 34 -7.14 14.56 21.78
CA GLU A 34 -6.67 15.93 21.54
C GLU A 34 -5.25 15.99 20.95
N THR A 35 -4.46 14.93 21.10
CA THR A 35 -3.08 14.83 20.60
C THR A 35 -3.02 14.29 19.18
N ILE A 36 -4.13 13.71 18.67
CA ILE A 36 -4.21 13.18 17.32
C ILE A 36 -4.44 14.33 16.35
N LEU A 37 -3.49 14.53 15.45
CA LEU A 37 -3.56 15.58 14.44
C LEU A 37 -4.31 15.11 13.19
N PRO A 38 -5.05 16.02 12.54
CA PRO A 38 -5.73 15.72 11.28
C PRO A 38 -4.73 15.52 10.14
N LEU A 39 -5.06 14.67 9.16
CA LEU A 39 -4.17 14.26 8.07
C LEU A 39 -3.82 15.43 7.13
N GLU A 40 -4.66 16.46 7.10
CA GLU A 40 -4.49 17.69 6.33
C GLU A 40 -3.32 18.53 6.83
N THR A 41 -2.92 18.36 8.09
CA THR A 41 -1.73 19.05 8.65
C THR A 41 -0.41 18.48 8.13
N ILE A 42 -0.45 17.32 7.46
CA ILE A 42 0.71 16.74 6.81
C ILE A 42 0.96 17.53 5.52
N PRO A 43 2.12 18.21 5.39
CA PRO A 43 2.41 19.02 4.21
C PRO A 43 2.72 18.15 2.99
N ASP A 44 2.33 18.61 1.80
CA ASP A 44 2.69 17.94 0.54
C ASP A 44 4.20 18.03 0.25
N ARG A 45 4.86 19.09 0.70
CA ARG A 45 6.31 19.30 0.54
C ARG A 45 6.95 19.53 1.89
N LEU A 46 7.87 18.64 2.27
CA LEU A 46 8.62 18.74 3.52
C LEU A 46 9.60 19.92 3.49
N SER A 47 9.48 20.82 4.46
CA SER A 47 10.50 21.79 4.83
C SER A 47 11.52 21.18 5.81
N LEU A 48 12.56 21.95 6.15
CA LEU A 48 13.50 21.56 7.23
C LEU A 48 12.80 21.55 8.59
N ASP A 49 11.84 22.44 8.82
CA ASP A 49 11.09 22.50 10.08
C ASP A 49 10.17 21.29 10.24
N ASP A 50 9.56 20.82 9.15
CA ASP A 50 8.71 19.62 9.18
C ASP A 50 9.48 18.37 9.57
N TYR A 51 10.74 18.28 9.13
CA TYR A 51 11.61 17.15 9.43
C TYR A 51 11.83 16.96 10.95
N GLU A 52 11.97 18.05 11.70
CA GLU A 52 12.13 18.00 13.15
C GLU A 52 10.80 17.88 13.90
N ASN A 53 9.72 18.44 13.36
CA ASN A 53 8.46 18.57 14.07
C ASN A 53 7.43 17.46 13.81
N LEU A 54 7.49 16.76 12.68
CA LEU A 54 6.58 15.64 12.36
C LEU A 54 6.83 14.36 13.17
N PRO A 55 8.07 13.97 13.51
CA PRO A 55 8.30 12.80 14.35
C PRO A 55 7.64 12.92 15.73
N GLY A 56 7.03 11.83 16.20
CA GLY A 56 6.34 11.80 17.50
C GLY A 56 4.93 12.39 17.50
N LYS A 57 4.50 13.07 16.43
CA LYS A 57 3.08 13.43 16.23
C LYS A 57 2.30 12.21 15.76
N PHE A 58 1.07 12.07 16.29
CA PHE A 58 0.18 10.99 15.94
C PHE A 58 -0.89 11.46 14.96
N TYR A 59 -1.12 10.65 13.94
CA TYR A 59 -2.15 10.83 12.92
C TYR A 59 -3.05 9.61 12.92
N PHE A 60 -4.33 9.77 12.58
CA PHE A 60 -5.28 8.67 12.51
C PHE A 60 -5.69 8.37 11.08
N ASP A 61 -5.53 7.11 10.66
CA ASP A 61 -5.99 6.63 9.37
C ASP A 61 -7.34 5.90 9.53
N PRO A 62 -8.46 6.49 9.05
CA PRO A 62 -9.79 5.89 9.19
C PRO A 62 -9.95 4.61 8.36
N SER A 63 -9.15 4.40 7.32
CA SER A 63 -9.27 3.23 6.44
C SER A 63 -8.88 1.91 7.11
N VAL A 64 -7.99 1.99 8.11
CA VAL A 64 -7.51 0.85 8.88
C VAL A 64 -7.82 0.96 10.37
N GLY A 65 -8.41 2.08 10.81
CA GLY A 65 -8.75 2.33 12.20
C GLY A 65 -7.54 2.36 13.12
N ARG A 66 -6.40 2.88 12.63
CA ARG A 66 -5.12 2.87 13.36
C ARG A 66 -4.42 4.21 13.28
N ARG A 67 -3.74 4.56 14.38
CA ARG A 67 -2.82 5.69 14.43
C ARG A 67 -1.45 5.34 13.89
N PHE A 68 -0.74 6.34 13.38
CA PHE A 68 0.65 6.23 12.96
C PHE A 68 1.41 7.52 13.24
N SER A 69 2.74 7.41 13.25
CA SER A 69 3.66 8.53 13.36
C SER A 69 4.81 8.33 12.36
N TYR A 70 5.49 9.40 12.00
CA TYR A 70 6.66 9.32 11.13
C TYR A 70 7.94 9.03 11.92
N MET A 71 8.86 8.31 11.27
CA MET A 71 10.24 8.17 11.73
C MET A 71 11.14 9.20 11.02
N LYS A 72 12.16 9.72 11.70
CA LYS A 72 13.13 10.64 11.08
C LYS A 72 13.74 10.08 9.78
N PRO A 73 14.26 8.84 9.71
CA PRO A 73 14.84 8.30 8.48
C PRO A 73 13.84 8.24 7.30
N GLU A 74 12.56 8.00 7.57
CA GLU A 74 11.50 8.00 6.55
C GLU A 74 11.29 9.41 5.99
N LEU A 75 11.22 10.44 6.84
CA LEU A 75 11.08 11.84 6.39
C LEU A 75 12.31 12.31 5.61
N MET A 76 13.52 11.91 6.01
CA MET A 76 14.74 12.21 5.23
C MET A 76 14.64 11.67 3.80
N MET A 77 14.11 10.45 3.64
CA MET A 77 13.95 9.82 2.33
C MET A 77 12.95 10.60 1.47
N TYR A 78 11.80 10.97 2.02
CA TYR A 78 10.78 11.75 1.30
C TYR A 78 11.31 13.11 0.87
N GLN A 79 12.05 13.80 1.75
CA GLN A 79 12.67 15.08 1.44
C GLN A 79 13.70 14.95 0.31
N LYS A 80 14.59 13.95 0.38
CA LYS A 80 15.62 13.71 -0.65
C LYS A 80 15.02 13.40 -2.02
N LEU A 81 13.96 12.59 -2.03
CA LEU A 81 13.26 12.20 -3.26
C LEU A 81 12.28 13.28 -3.77
N LYS A 82 12.08 14.36 -2.99
CA LYS A 82 11.08 15.42 -3.27
C LYS A 82 9.67 14.86 -3.47
N VAL A 83 9.30 13.87 -2.66
CA VAL A 83 7.98 13.25 -2.67
C VAL A 83 7.21 13.60 -1.41
N ALA A 84 5.88 13.66 -1.52
CA ALA A 84 5.02 13.94 -0.39
C ALA A 84 5.05 12.77 0.61
N PRO A 85 5.09 13.06 1.93
CA PRO A 85 4.89 12.03 2.94
C PRO A 85 3.47 11.44 2.83
N PRO A 86 3.31 10.14 3.12
CA PRO A 86 2.05 9.44 2.97
C PRO A 86 1.06 9.83 4.06
N ARG A 87 -0.20 10.09 3.68
CA ARG A 87 -1.33 10.32 4.62
C ARG A 87 -2.04 9.03 5.05
N GLN A 88 -1.43 7.89 4.79
CA GLN A 88 -1.99 6.56 5.06
C GLN A 88 -1.05 5.79 5.98
N HIS A 89 -1.65 5.02 6.89
CA HIS A 89 -0.94 4.13 7.78
C HIS A 89 -0.07 3.16 6.97
N PRO A 90 1.17 2.84 7.40
CA PRO A 90 2.09 1.95 6.67
C PRO A 90 1.46 0.63 6.22
N ARG A 91 0.69 -0.02 7.09
CA ARG A 91 -0.12 -1.21 6.75
C ARG A 91 -1.04 -0.97 5.55
N ALA A 92 -1.80 0.12 5.51
CA ALA A 92 -2.73 0.41 4.41
C ALA A 92 -1.98 0.50 3.07
N ARG A 93 -0.82 1.17 3.07
CA ARG A 93 0.06 1.29 1.89
C ARG A 93 0.58 -0.06 1.40
N ILE A 94 1.09 -0.87 2.33
CA ILE A 94 1.60 -2.22 2.02
C ILE A 94 0.47 -3.09 1.43
N MET A 95 -0.72 -3.05 2.04
CA MET A 95 -1.89 -3.78 1.53
C MET A 95 -2.26 -3.33 0.11
N GLU A 96 -2.22 -2.03 -0.17
CA GLU A 96 -2.51 -1.50 -1.50
C GLU A 96 -1.47 -1.95 -2.54
N THR A 97 -0.18 -1.94 -2.19
CA THR A 97 0.89 -2.48 -3.04
C THR A 97 0.66 -3.96 -3.37
N TYR A 98 0.28 -4.77 -2.37
CA TYR A 98 0.00 -6.20 -2.59
C TYR A 98 -1.25 -6.46 -3.43
N LYS A 99 -2.28 -5.62 -3.33
CA LYS A 99 -3.48 -5.73 -4.19
C LYS A 99 -3.17 -5.48 -5.66
N ARG A 100 -2.30 -4.51 -5.94
CA ARG A 100 -1.87 -4.16 -7.31
C ARG A 100 -0.84 -5.13 -7.89
N SER A 101 -0.31 -6.03 -7.06
CA SER A 101 0.64 -7.05 -7.49
C SER A 101 -0.07 -8.20 -8.19
N ASN A 102 0.64 -8.87 -9.10
CA ASN A 102 0.13 -10.08 -9.72
C ASN A 102 0.00 -11.20 -8.68
N LYS A 103 -1.10 -11.94 -8.74
CA LYS A 103 -1.35 -13.10 -7.89
C LYS A 103 -0.76 -14.37 -8.53
N PRO A 104 -0.38 -15.39 -7.74
CA PRO A 104 0.13 -16.66 -8.26
C PRO A 104 -0.96 -17.54 -8.91
N GLU A 105 -1.98 -16.92 -9.50
CA GLU A 105 -3.02 -17.56 -10.31
C GLU A 105 -2.69 -17.27 -11.77
N PHE A 106 -2.42 -18.31 -12.56
CA PHE A 106 -1.99 -18.18 -13.95
C PHE A 106 -3.08 -18.64 -14.91
N PHE A 107 -3.19 -17.97 -16.05
CA PHE A 107 -4.06 -18.38 -17.15
C PHE A 107 -3.32 -18.24 -18.48
N ASP A 108 -3.72 -19.06 -19.45
CA ASP A 108 -3.20 -19.01 -20.81
C ASP A 108 -4.02 -18.02 -21.64
N THR A 109 -3.32 -17.23 -22.44
CA THR A 109 -3.90 -16.19 -23.29
C THR A 109 -2.97 -15.90 -24.47
N VAL A 110 -3.32 -14.92 -25.31
CA VAL A 110 -2.52 -14.52 -26.47
C VAL A 110 -2.05 -13.07 -26.34
N CYS A 111 -0.85 -12.81 -26.84
CA CYS A 111 -0.32 -11.45 -26.95
C CYS A 111 -1.22 -10.62 -27.87
N LYS A 112 -1.66 -9.45 -27.41
CA LYS A 112 -2.57 -8.57 -28.18
C LYS A 112 -1.94 -7.99 -29.46
N SER A 113 -0.61 -8.00 -29.58
CA SER A 113 0.11 -7.44 -30.74
C SER A 113 0.52 -8.51 -31.76
N CYS A 114 1.05 -9.65 -31.33
CA CYS A 114 1.59 -10.68 -32.23
C CYS A 114 0.86 -12.02 -32.18
N ASN A 115 -0.22 -12.13 -31.39
CA ASN A 115 -1.04 -13.34 -31.20
C ASN A 115 -0.29 -14.58 -30.67
N LYS A 116 0.95 -14.44 -30.22
CA LYS A 116 1.71 -15.54 -29.60
C LYS A 116 1.02 -16.00 -28.30
N ALA A 117 0.87 -17.31 -28.14
CA ALA A 117 0.40 -17.92 -26.89
C ALA A 117 1.36 -17.63 -25.73
N ILE A 118 0.83 -17.20 -24.60
CA ILE A 118 1.56 -16.80 -23.40
C ILE A 118 0.79 -17.19 -22.14
N ARG A 119 1.52 -17.49 -21.07
CA ARG A 119 0.97 -17.73 -19.74
C ARG A 119 1.19 -16.50 -18.88
N VAL A 120 0.12 -16.00 -18.25
CA VAL A 120 0.14 -14.72 -17.55
C VAL A 120 -0.48 -14.87 -16.17
N ALA A 121 0.10 -14.18 -15.19
CA ALA A 121 -0.43 -14.09 -13.85
C ALA A 121 -1.62 -13.10 -13.80
N LYS A 122 -2.66 -13.45 -13.05
CA LYS A 122 -3.83 -12.61 -12.82
C LYS A 122 -3.48 -11.39 -11.96
N ASN A 123 -4.10 -10.25 -12.28
CA ASN A 123 -4.03 -9.06 -11.46
C ASN A 123 -5.47 -8.64 -11.12
N PRO A 124 -5.90 -8.76 -9.86
CA PRO A 124 -7.28 -8.46 -9.48
C PRO A 124 -7.58 -6.95 -9.52
N ALA A 125 -6.58 -6.09 -9.32
CA ALA A 125 -6.75 -4.65 -9.41
C ALA A 125 -6.92 -4.15 -10.85
N TYR A 126 -6.42 -4.91 -11.83
CA TYR A 126 -6.48 -4.57 -13.25
C TYR A 126 -6.99 -5.77 -14.07
N PRO A 127 -8.29 -6.12 -13.95
CA PRO A 127 -8.87 -7.25 -14.67
C PRO A 127 -8.83 -7.01 -16.18
N ASP A 128 -9.20 -5.80 -16.63
CA ASP A 128 -9.29 -5.41 -18.03
C ASP A 128 -8.00 -4.75 -18.52
N ARG A 129 -6.95 -5.56 -18.75
CA ARG A 129 -5.65 -5.07 -19.23
C ARG A 129 -5.28 -5.63 -20.59
N LYS A 130 -4.56 -4.82 -21.39
CA LYS A 130 -3.92 -5.30 -22.63
C LYS A 130 -2.73 -6.16 -22.27
N ILE A 131 -2.76 -7.42 -22.70
CA ILE A 131 -1.71 -8.39 -22.40
C ILE A 131 -0.76 -8.48 -23.58
N PHE A 132 0.52 -8.23 -23.33
CA PHE A 132 1.59 -8.35 -24.31
C PHE A 132 2.60 -9.41 -23.88
N CYS A 133 3.24 -10.07 -24.86
CA CYS A 133 4.46 -10.81 -24.57
C CYS A 133 5.59 -9.82 -24.23
N ARG A 134 6.66 -10.30 -23.58
CA ARG A 134 7.79 -9.45 -23.15
C ARG A 134 8.35 -8.57 -24.27
N ALA A 135 8.54 -9.14 -25.47
CA ALA A 135 9.07 -8.40 -26.61
C ALA A 135 8.14 -7.27 -27.05
N CYS A 136 6.84 -7.56 -27.27
CA CYS A 136 5.86 -6.55 -27.65
C CYS A 136 5.63 -5.50 -26.57
N TYR A 137 5.71 -5.88 -25.28
CA TYR A 137 5.62 -4.93 -24.17
C TYR A 137 6.77 -3.93 -24.20
N ASN A 138 8.01 -4.40 -24.36
CA ASN A 138 9.19 -3.53 -24.45
C ASN A 138 9.08 -2.56 -25.64
N THR A 139 8.70 -3.06 -26.82
CA THR A 139 8.48 -2.19 -27.99
C THR A 139 7.34 -1.20 -27.77
N PHE A 140 6.28 -1.57 -27.04
CA PHE A 140 5.19 -0.66 -26.73
C PHE A 140 5.64 0.48 -25.82
N ILE A 141 6.35 0.18 -24.73
CA ILE A 141 6.82 1.22 -23.80
C ILE A 141 7.87 2.14 -24.45
N GLU A 142 8.77 1.61 -25.27
CA GLU A 142 9.80 2.41 -25.97
C GLU A 142 9.19 3.42 -26.97
N LYS A 143 8.03 3.08 -27.55
CA LYS A 143 7.32 3.96 -28.50
C LYS A 143 6.38 4.98 -27.84
N ASN A 144 6.03 4.77 -26.56
CA ASN A 144 5.04 5.59 -25.85
C ASN A 144 5.60 6.26 -24.58
N ASN A 145 6.91 6.12 -24.33
CA ASN A 145 7.67 6.95 -23.40
C ASN A 145 8.19 8.19 -24.12
#